data_AF-A0A972XVI2-F1
#
_entry.id   AF-A0A972XVI2-F1
#
_cell.length_a   1.000
_cell.length_b   1.000
_cell.length_c   1.000
_cell.angle_alpha   90.00
_cell.angle_beta   90.00
_cell.angle_gamma   90.00
#
_symmetry.space_group_name_H-M   'P 1'
#
loop_
_entity.id
_entity.type
_entity.pdbx_description
1 polymer ?
#
loop_
_entity_poly.entity_id
_entity_poly.type
_entity_poly.pdbx_seq_one_letter_code
_entity_poly.pdbx_strand_id
1 'polypeptide(L)'
;SSNVRDRMTLVQTEVLAYSVQKKPETSSGIRLELWETAIHAIGEHPVSGSGVGSWSTRFNALQHEKNPAHIDIAGNGNPHQEFLLWGVQLGIPGILLFMALLMSMWKDSLRMQTHCARATQSTILALAVACLFNSSVYDALIGDFFCILIGLLLALGRQDNFGLPTIPITSSSLRDQAISN
;
A
#
# COMPACT_ATOMS: atom_id res chain seq x y z
N SER A 1 -22.42 -14.03 -10.26
CA SER A 1 -22.32 -12.59 -10.54
C SER A 1 -21.72 -12.41 -11.93
N SER A 2 -22.52 -11.98 -12.91
CA SER A 2 -22.10 -11.79 -14.31
C SER A 2 -21.00 -10.72 -14.45
N ASN A 3 -21.16 -9.59 -13.75
CA ASN A 3 -20.22 -8.48 -13.78
C ASN A 3 -18.77 -8.83 -13.40
N VAL A 4 -18.57 -9.77 -12.47
CA VAL A 4 -17.21 -10.21 -12.08
C VAL A 4 -16.58 -11.05 -13.19
N ARG A 5 -17.39 -11.89 -13.85
CA ARG A 5 -16.95 -12.72 -14.97
C ARG A 5 -16.63 -11.85 -16.20
N ASP A 6 -17.41 -10.80 -16.43
CA ASP A 6 -17.21 -9.85 -17.52
C ASP A 6 -15.94 -9.02 -17.30
N ARG A 7 -15.72 -8.52 -16.07
CA ARG A 7 -14.47 -7.83 -15.68
C ARG A 7 -13.24 -8.73 -15.84
N MET A 8 -13.33 -9.99 -15.39
CA MET A 8 -12.23 -10.95 -15.52
C MET A 8 -11.91 -11.24 -16.99
N THR A 9 -12.94 -11.41 -17.82
CA THR A 9 -12.78 -11.65 -19.27
C THR A 9 -12.18 -10.43 -19.97
N LEU A 10 -12.58 -9.22 -19.57
CA LEU A 10 -11.99 -7.98 -20.06
C LEU A 10 -10.50 -7.88 -19.72
N VAL A 11 -10.13 -8.08 -18.44
CA VAL A 11 -8.71 -8.07 -18.01
C VAL A 11 -7.90 -9.12 -18.77
N GLN A 12 -8.42 -10.34 -18.93
CA GLN A 12 -7.73 -11.38 -19.71
C GLN A 12 -7.51 -10.94 -21.16
N THR A 13 -8.52 -10.36 -21.78
CA THR A 13 -8.44 -9.88 -23.16
C THR A 13 -7.44 -8.73 -23.29
N GLU A 14 -7.43 -7.79 -22.34
CA GLU A 14 -6.48 -6.67 -22.30
C GLU A 14 -5.04 -7.14 -22.10
N VAL A 15 -4.79 -8.09 -21.21
CA VAL A 15 -3.46 -8.70 -20.98
C VAL A 15 -2.98 -9.42 -22.24
N LEU A 16 -3.86 -10.18 -22.91
CA LEU A 16 -3.53 -10.87 -24.16
C LEU A 16 -3.30 -9.91 -25.32
N ALA A 17 -4.06 -8.82 -25.41
CA ALA A 17 -3.85 -7.78 -26.42
C ALA A 17 -2.50 -7.07 -26.23
N TYR A 18 -2.11 -6.82 -24.97
CA TYR A 18 -0.79 -6.28 -24.64
C TYR A 18 0.34 -7.24 -25.04
N SER A 19 0.22 -8.55 -24.78
CA SER A 19 1.27 -9.51 -25.13
C SER A 19 1.47 -9.68 -26.64
N VAL A 20 0.43 -9.44 -27.45
CA VAL A 20 0.48 -9.56 -28.91
C VAL A 20 0.86 -8.26 -29.62
N GLN A 21 0.45 -7.09 -29.12
CA GLN A 21 0.65 -5.81 -29.83
C GLN A 21 1.46 -4.75 -29.05
N LYS A 22 1.80 -4.96 -27.77
CA LYS A 22 2.44 -3.95 -26.89
C LYS A 22 1.82 -2.55 -27.01
N LYS A 23 0.49 -2.46 -27.17
CA LYS A 23 -0.24 -1.18 -27.20
C LYS A 23 -0.82 -0.88 -25.82
N PRO A 24 -0.29 0.11 -25.07
CA PRO A 24 -0.77 0.46 -23.73
C PRO A 24 -2.04 1.35 -23.77
N GLU A 25 -2.93 1.15 -24.73
CA GLU A 25 -4.14 1.99 -24.90
C GLU A 25 -5.20 1.73 -23.80
N THR A 26 -5.02 0.70 -22.97
CA THR A 26 -5.92 0.33 -21.86
C THR A 26 -5.27 0.56 -20.50
N SER A 27 -6.08 0.79 -19.46
CA SER A 27 -5.58 1.01 -18.09
C SER A 27 -4.71 -0.15 -17.58
N SER A 28 -5.08 -1.39 -17.91
CA SER A 28 -4.27 -2.58 -17.58
C SER A 28 -2.96 -2.63 -18.38
N GLY A 29 -3.00 -2.28 -19.67
CA GLY A 29 -1.82 -2.23 -20.53
C GLY A 29 -0.78 -1.22 -20.06
N ILE A 30 -1.22 -0.03 -19.63
CA ILE A 30 -0.34 0.99 -19.02
C ILE A 30 0.34 0.43 -17.76
N ARG A 31 -0.42 -0.21 -16.86
CA ARG A 31 0.15 -0.80 -15.63
C ARG A 31 1.20 -1.85 -15.94
N LEU A 32 0.94 -2.73 -16.90
CA LEU A 32 1.89 -3.76 -17.32
C LEU A 32 3.19 -3.14 -17.86
N GLU A 33 3.11 -2.08 -18.65
CA GLU A 33 4.29 -1.37 -19.15
C GLU A 33 5.08 -0.69 -18.02
N LEU A 34 4.39 -0.03 -17.08
CA LEU A 34 5.02 0.55 -15.90
C LEU A 34 5.73 -0.54 -15.09
N TRP A 35 5.10 -1.70 -14.89
CA TRP A 35 5.67 -2.81 -14.12
C TRP A 35 6.85 -3.47 -14.84
N GLU A 36 6.74 -3.72 -16.15
CA GLU A 36 7.85 -4.24 -16.98
C GLU A 36 9.06 -3.30 -16.88
N THR A 37 8.82 -1.99 -17.01
CA THR A 37 9.88 -0.99 -16.94
C THR A 37 10.48 -0.88 -15.53
N ALA A 38 9.66 -0.99 -14.49
CA ALA A 38 10.15 -0.99 -13.11
C ALA A 38 11.02 -2.21 -12.80
N ILE A 39 10.60 -3.41 -13.24
CA ILE A 39 11.38 -4.64 -13.09
C ILE A 39 12.71 -4.51 -13.84
N HIS A 40 12.69 -3.95 -15.06
CA HIS A 40 13.91 -3.71 -15.83
C HIS A 40 14.86 -2.76 -15.08
N ALA A 41 14.36 -1.62 -14.60
CA ALA A 41 15.14 -0.66 -13.82
C ALA A 41 15.73 -1.26 -12.52
N ILE A 42 14.98 -2.12 -11.82
CA ILE A 42 15.50 -2.87 -10.66
C ILE A 42 16.64 -3.79 -11.08
N GLY A 43 16.53 -4.43 -12.24
CA GLY A 43 17.56 -5.32 -12.77
C GLY A 43 18.89 -4.62 -13.07
N GLU A 44 18.88 -3.33 -13.41
CA GLU A 44 20.09 -2.55 -13.68
C GLU A 44 20.83 -2.17 -12.40
N HIS A 45 20.08 -1.85 -11.33
CA HIS A 45 20.63 -1.43 -10.04
C HIS A 45 19.97 -2.19 -8.87
N PRO A 46 20.18 -3.52 -8.76
CA PRO A 46 19.41 -4.37 -7.85
C PRO A 46 19.73 -4.13 -6.37
N VAL A 47 20.90 -3.58 -6.04
CA VAL A 47 21.32 -3.34 -4.65
C VAL A 47 21.13 -1.88 -4.25
N SER A 48 21.63 -0.94 -5.05
CA SER A 48 21.58 0.48 -4.74
C SER A 48 20.24 1.14 -5.10
N GLY A 49 19.49 0.54 -6.02
CA GLY A 49 18.42 1.25 -6.74
C GLY A 49 18.96 2.41 -7.57
N SER A 50 18.03 3.21 -8.07
CA SER A 50 18.27 4.40 -8.90
C SER A 50 18.15 5.72 -8.11
N GLY A 51 17.93 5.66 -6.80
CA GLY A 51 17.78 6.82 -5.91
C GLY A 51 16.33 7.16 -5.55
N VAL A 52 16.14 7.82 -4.41
CA VAL A 52 14.79 8.23 -3.96
C VAL A 52 14.20 9.26 -4.91
N GLY A 53 12.92 9.09 -5.27
CA GLY A 53 12.24 9.95 -6.24
C GLY A 53 12.66 9.77 -7.69
N SER A 54 13.47 8.75 -8.01
CA SER A 54 14.01 8.56 -9.38
C SER A 54 13.03 7.98 -10.39
N TRP A 55 11.82 7.56 -9.96
CA TRP A 55 10.91 6.76 -10.79
C TRP A 55 10.63 7.40 -12.15
N SER A 56 10.09 8.63 -12.18
CA SER A 56 9.71 9.27 -13.44
C SER A 56 10.92 9.49 -14.35
N THR A 57 12.05 9.91 -13.80
CA THR A 57 13.29 10.08 -14.55
C THR A 57 13.79 8.78 -15.16
N ARG A 58 13.81 7.68 -14.38
CA ARG A 58 14.27 6.37 -14.88
C ARG A 58 13.29 5.79 -15.90
N PHE A 59 11.99 5.90 -15.65
CA PHE A 59 10.96 5.45 -16.57
C PHE A 59 11.07 6.18 -17.92
N ASN A 60 11.11 7.52 -17.91
CA ASN A 60 11.24 8.29 -19.14
C ASN A 60 12.53 7.96 -19.89
N ALA A 61 13.68 7.85 -19.19
CA ALA A 61 14.93 7.46 -19.83
C ALA A 61 14.84 6.10 -20.54
N LEU A 62 14.32 5.08 -19.85
CA LEU A 62 14.14 3.73 -20.44
C LEU A 62 13.12 3.70 -21.58
N GLN A 63 12.12 4.59 -21.56
CA GLN A 63 11.15 4.71 -22.64
C GLN A 63 11.72 5.43 -23.86
N HIS A 64 12.54 6.47 -23.66
CA HIS A 64 13.27 7.14 -24.75
C HIS A 64 14.25 6.21 -25.45
N GLU A 65 14.88 5.29 -24.73
CA GLU A 65 15.73 4.24 -25.32
C GLU A 65 14.96 3.31 -26.27
N LYS A 66 13.68 3.03 -25.97
CA LYS A 66 12.80 2.19 -26.82
C LYS A 66 12.14 2.98 -27.94
N ASN A 67 11.78 4.23 -27.68
CA ASN A 67 11.07 5.12 -28.58
C ASN A 67 11.51 6.58 -28.35
N PRO A 68 12.35 7.15 -29.22
CA PRO A 68 12.80 8.54 -29.10
C PRO A 68 11.69 9.59 -29.16
N ALA A 69 10.47 9.22 -29.58
CA ALA A 69 9.29 10.09 -29.59
C ALA A 69 8.41 9.93 -28.33
N HIS A 70 8.90 9.26 -27.29
CA HIS A 70 8.20 9.10 -26.02
C HIS A 70 7.83 10.45 -25.39
N ILE A 71 6.67 10.52 -24.76
CA ILE A 71 6.21 11.70 -24.03
C ILE A 71 6.40 11.44 -22.54
N ASP A 72 7.20 12.29 -21.91
CA ASP A 72 7.55 12.17 -20.50
C ASP A 72 6.32 12.14 -19.58
N ILE A 73 6.33 11.21 -18.63
CA ILE A 73 5.38 11.25 -17.51
C ILE A 73 5.80 12.34 -16.51
N ALA A 74 4.82 12.86 -15.77
CA ALA A 74 5.06 13.86 -14.74
C ALA A 74 6.02 13.36 -13.65
N GLY A 75 6.77 14.28 -13.03
CA GLY A 75 7.77 13.96 -12.00
C GLY A 75 7.22 13.33 -10.72
N ASN A 76 5.90 13.40 -10.49
CA ASN A 76 5.21 12.77 -9.36
C ASN A 76 4.52 11.43 -9.72
N GLY A 77 4.80 10.88 -10.90
CA GLY A 77 4.30 9.58 -11.31
C GLY A 77 4.79 8.44 -10.41
N ASN A 78 4.16 7.28 -10.52
CA ASN A 78 4.55 6.06 -9.81
C ASN A 78 4.15 4.82 -10.64
N PRO A 79 4.73 3.63 -10.38
CA PRO A 79 4.42 2.42 -11.14
C PRO A 79 3.05 1.80 -10.78
N HIS A 80 2.24 2.47 -9.95
CA HIS A 80 1.03 1.92 -9.37
C HIS A 80 1.26 0.57 -8.66
N GLN A 81 2.41 0.42 -7.99
CA GLN A 81 2.74 -0.75 -7.18
C GLN A 81 3.87 -0.37 -6.23
N GLU A 82 3.59 -0.35 -4.93
CA GLU A 82 4.50 0.20 -3.91
C GLU A 82 5.83 -0.55 -3.84
N PHE A 83 5.82 -1.88 -3.91
CA PHE A 83 7.05 -2.69 -3.87
C PHE A 83 7.97 -2.41 -5.06
N LEU A 84 7.41 -2.22 -6.26
CA LEU A 84 8.19 -1.84 -7.44
C LEU A 84 8.75 -0.43 -7.31
N LEU A 85 7.99 0.50 -6.73
CA LEU A 85 8.47 1.85 -6.46
C LEU A 85 9.68 1.83 -5.52
N TRP A 86 9.59 1.10 -4.40
CA TRP A 86 10.70 0.92 -3.46
C TRP A 86 11.88 0.18 -4.11
N GLY A 87 11.59 -0.81 -4.95
CA GLY A 87 12.60 -1.52 -5.72
C GLY A 87 13.38 -0.62 -6.66
N VAL A 88 12.71 0.24 -7.44
CA VAL A 88 13.39 1.14 -8.37
C VAL A 88 14.26 2.14 -7.61
N GLN A 89 13.76 2.67 -6.49
CA GLN A 89 14.46 3.72 -5.75
C GLN A 89 15.63 3.20 -4.91
N LEU A 90 15.47 2.04 -4.26
CA LEU A 90 16.37 1.52 -3.23
C LEU A 90 16.85 0.08 -3.50
N GLY A 91 16.50 -0.50 -4.64
CA GLY A 91 16.82 -1.88 -4.99
C GLY A 91 16.02 -2.90 -4.17
N ILE A 92 16.45 -4.16 -4.26
CA ILE A 92 15.95 -5.27 -3.44
C ILE A 92 15.99 -4.93 -1.94
N PRO A 93 17.04 -4.27 -1.39
CA PRO A 93 17.03 -3.85 0.01
C PRO A 93 15.84 -2.97 0.39
N GLY A 94 15.39 -2.07 -0.50
CA GLY A 94 14.18 -1.28 -0.32
C GLY A 94 12.92 -2.12 -0.19
N ILE A 95 12.73 -3.09 -1.08
CA ILE A 95 11.59 -4.01 -1.04
C ILE A 95 11.59 -4.79 0.27
N LEU A 96 12.75 -5.31 0.69
CA LEU A 96 12.90 -6.04 1.95
C LEU A 96 12.60 -5.14 3.15
N LEU A 97 13.04 -3.88 3.13
CA LEU A 97 12.78 -2.91 4.19
C LEU A 97 11.29 -2.62 4.34
N PHE A 98 10.58 -2.42 3.22
CA PHE A 98 9.14 -2.21 3.24
C PHE A 98 8.39 -3.45 3.76
N MET A 99 8.77 -4.65 3.31
CA MET A 99 8.21 -5.90 3.85
C MET A 99 8.51 -6.05 5.34
N ALA A 100 9.72 -5.74 5.78
CA ALA A 100 10.12 -5.81 7.18
C ALA A 100 9.30 -4.85 8.06
N LEU A 101 8.99 -3.65 7.56
CA LEU A 101 8.09 -2.72 8.22
C LEU A 101 6.70 -3.32 8.43
N LEU A 102 6.08 -3.86 7.37
CA LEU A 102 4.77 -4.51 7.46
C LEU A 102 4.80 -5.71 8.42
N MET A 103 5.83 -6.54 8.35
CA MET A 103 6.00 -7.70 9.24
C MET A 103 6.24 -7.29 10.70
N SER A 104 6.94 -6.20 10.95
CA SER A 104 7.16 -5.70 12.31
C SER A 104 5.84 -5.28 12.96
N MET A 105 5.03 -4.49 12.25
CA MET A 105 3.70 -4.08 12.73
C MET A 105 2.78 -5.29 12.93
N TRP A 106 2.85 -6.27 12.03
CA TRP A 106 2.13 -7.53 12.19
C TRP A 106 2.57 -8.28 13.44
N LYS A 107 3.88 -8.41 13.69
CA LYS A 107 4.41 -9.09 14.88
C LYS A 107 3.96 -8.41 16.17
N ASP A 108 3.93 -7.08 16.20
CA ASP A 108 3.45 -6.33 17.36
C ASP A 108 1.95 -6.58 17.61
N SER A 109 1.14 -6.73 16.55
CA SER A 109 -0.28 -7.06 16.67
C SER A 109 -0.56 -8.41 17.36
N LEU A 110 0.36 -9.38 17.24
CA LEU A 110 0.22 -10.72 17.84
C LEU A 110 0.25 -10.70 19.37
N ARG A 111 0.74 -9.61 19.97
CA ARG A 111 0.81 -9.43 21.41
C ARG A 111 -0.39 -8.67 21.97
N MET A 112 -1.37 -8.30 21.14
CA MET A 112 -2.52 -7.49 21.55
C MET A 112 -3.73 -8.36 21.91
N GLN A 113 -4.70 -7.78 22.61
CA GLN A 113 -6.00 -8.42 22.81
C GLN A 113 -6.69 -8.71 21.47
N THR A 114 -7.46 -9.80 21.41
CA THR A 114 -7.99 -10.38 20.17
C THR A 114 -8.70 -9.39 19.25
N HIS A 115 -9.48 -8.47 19.79
CA HIS A 115 -10.25 -7.50 19.00
C HIS A 115 -9.33 -6.43 18.37
N CYS A 116 -8.44 -5.82 19.15
CA CYS A 116 -7.44 -4.87 18.67
C CYS A 116 -6.43 -5.52 17.72
N ALA A 117 -5.99 -6.74 18.01
CA ALA A 117 -5.12 -7.53 17.13
C ALA A 117 -5.76 -7.72 15.74
N ARG A 118 -7.01 -8.19 15.70
CA ARG A 118 -7.75 -8.43 14.44
C ARG A 118 -7.96 -7.17 13.63
N ALA A 119 -8.31 -6.05 14.28
CA ALA A 119 -8.46 -4.77 13.60
C ALA A 119 -7.13 -4.32 12.98
N THR A 120 -6.05 -4.35 13.76
CA THR A 120 -4.69 -4.01 13.29
C THR A 120 -4.25 -4.88 12.11
N GLN A 121 -4.41 -6.20 12.23
CA GLN A 121 -4.06 -7.16 11.19
C GLN A 121 -4.86 -6.94 9.90
N SER A 122 -6.16 -6.69 10.02
CA SER A 122 -7.03 -6.42 8.87
C SER A 122 -6.60 -5.15 8.14
N THR A 123 -6.25 -4.09 8.88
CA THR A 123 -5.75 -2.85 8.29
C THR A 123 -4.39 -3.03 7.62
N ILE A 124 -3.44 -3.73 8.25
CA ILE A 124 -2.13 -4.04 7.65
C ILE A 124 -2.30 -4.86 6.37
N LEU A 125 -3.18 -5.88 6.39
CA LEU A 125 -3.47 -6.70 5.23
C LEU A 125 -4.13 -5.89 4.11
N ALA A 126 -5.09 -5.02 4.45
CA ALA A 126 -5.72 -4.12 3.48
C ALA A 126 -4.69 -3.18 2.84
N LEU A 127 -3.78 -2.61 3.64
CA LEU A 127 -2.67 -1.80 3.12
C LEU A 127 -1.76 -2.62 2.20
N ALA A 128 -1.36 -3.82 2.61
CA ALA A 128 -0.50 -4.68 1.81
C ALA A 128 -1.14 -5.03 0.45
N VAL A 129 -2.44 -5.36 0.45
CA VAL A 129 -3.19 -5.62 -0.79
C VAL A 129 -3.32 -4.36 -1.64
N ALA A 130 -3.58 -3.20 -1.03
CA ALA A 130 -3.62 -1.93 -1.76
C ALA A 130 -2.27 -1.63 -2.43
N CYS A 131 -1.16 -1.88 -1.73
CA CYS A 131 0.21 -1.70 -2.22
C CYS A 131 0.60 -2.64 -3.38
N LEU A 132 -0.09 -3.78 -3.56
CA LEU A 132 0.11 -4.67 -4.72
C LEU A 132 -0.41 -4.08 -6.02
N PHE A 133 -1.30 -3.08 -5.95
CA PHE A 133 -1.95 -2.50 -7.13
C PHE A 133 -1.91 -0.98 -7.16
N ASN A 134 -1.34 -0.33 -6.14
CA ASN A 134 -1.19 1.11 -6.06
C ASN A 134 0.08 1.45 -5.27
N SER A 135 0.51 2.71 -5.35
CA SER A 135 1.56 3.26 -4.50
C SER A 135 0.92 3.98 -3.32
N SER A 136 0.15 3.24 -2.52
CA SER A 136 -0.73 3.79 -1.49
C SER A 136 0.00 4.52 -0.37
N VAL A 137 1.25 4.15 -0.05
CA VAL A 137 2.04 4.84 0.98
C VAL A 137 2.67 6.11 0.41
N TYR A 138 3.04 6.09 -0.87
CA TYR A 138 3.54 7.26 -1.59
C TYR A 138 2.47 8.36 -1.76
N ASP A 139 1.20 7.98 -1.97
CA ASP A 139 0.11 8.93 -2.16
C ASP A 139 -0.37 9.55 -0.82
N ALA A 140 -0.20 10.86 -0.67
CA ALA A 140 -0.40 11.64 0.57
C ALA A 140 -1.83 11.68 1.17
N LEU A 141 -2.81 10.98 0.59
CA LEU A 141 -4.16 10.87 1.17
C LEU A 141 -4.42 9.48 1.74
N ILE A 142 -4.18 8.47 0.91
CA ILE A 142 -4.39 7.07 1.27
C ILE A 142 -3.30 6.64 2.26
N GLY A 143 -2.06 7.07 2.03
CA GLY A 143 -0.93 6.77 2.90
C GLY A 143 -1.13 7.34 4.30
N ASP A 144 -1.50 8.62 4.38
CA ASP A 144 -1.79 9.31 5.65
C ASP A 144 -2.90 8.60 6.44
N PHE A 145 -3.98 8.21 5.77
CA PHE A 145 -5.07 7.44 6.39
C PHE A 145 -4.56 6.14 7.03
N PHE A 146 -3.81 5.33 6.28
CA PHE A 146 -3.29 4.06 6.78
C PHE A 146 -2.25 4.26 7.89
N CYS A 147 -1.37 5.25 7.76
CA CYS A 147 -0.36 5.59 8.76
C CYS A 147 -1.01 5.97 10.10
N ILE A 148 -1.99 6.86 10.07
CA ILE A 148 -2.71 7.31 11.28
C ILE A 148 -3.50 6.15 11.89
N LEU A 149 -4.24 5.40 11.07
CA LEU A 149 -5.08 4.30 11.55
C LEU A 149 -4.24 3.18 12.19
N ILE A 150 -3.17 2.75 11.53
CA ILE A 150 -2.28 1.71 12.08
C ILE A 150 -1.58 2.23 13.33
N GLY A 151 -1.10 3.48 13.34
CA GLY A 151 -0.49 4.09 14.51
C GLY A 151 -1.42 4.13 15.73
N LEU A 152 -2.69 4.50 15.52
CA LEU A 152 -3.71 4.52 16.58
C LEU A 152 -4.02 3.11 17.09
N LEU A 153 -4.21 2.14 16.19
CA LEU A 153 -4.50 0.75 16.56
C LEU A 153 -3.33 0.12 17.33
N LEU A 154 -2.09 0.38 16.92
CA LEU A 154 -0.90 -0.07 17.64
C LEU A 154 -0.82 0.58 19.04
N ALA A 155 -1.14 1.87 19.16
CA ALA A 155 -1.16 2.57 20.46
C ALA A 155 -2.22 2.01 21.41
N LEU A 156 -3.45 1.75 20.92
CA LEU A 156 -4.53 1.14 21.69
C LEU A 156 -4.16 -0.28 22.15
N GLY A 157 -3.63 -1.10 21.24
CA GLY A 157 -3.22 -2.45 21.59
C GLY A 157 -2.06 -2.51 22.61
N ARG A 158 -1.26 -1.44 22.72
CA ARG A 158 -0.29 -1.30 23.83
C ARG A 158 -0.98 -0.97 25.15
N GLN A 159 -1.99 -0.10 25.15
CA GLN A 159 -2.73 0.26 26.37
C GLN A 159 -3.51 -0.92 26.93
N ASP A 160 -4.14 -1.73 26.07
CA ASP A 160 -4.89 -2.92 26.49
C ASP A 160 -4.04 -3.99 27.20
N ASN A 161 -2.73 -3.99 26.93
CA ASN A 161 -1.77 -4.87 27.60
C ASN A 161 -1.33 -4.33 28.97
N PHE A 162 -1.43 -3.02 29.19
CA PHE A 162 -1.18 -2.37 30.46
C PHE A 162 -2.54 -2.03 31.08
N GLY A 163 -3.26 -3.05 31.56
CA GLY A 163 -4.63 -2.94 32.09
C GLY A 163 -4.86 -1.63 32.84
N LEU A 164 -5.39 -0.63 32.15
CA LEU A 164 -5.80 0.59 32.78
C LEU A 164 -7.04 0.24 33.60
N PRO A 165 -7.13 0.68 34.87
CA PRO A 165 -8.31 0.45 35.66
C PRO A 165 -9.50 1.03 34.90
N THR A 166 -10.44 0.18 34.54
CA THR A 166 -11.75 0.60 34.04
C THR A 166 -12.28 1.63 35.03
N ILE A 167 -12.37 2.89 34.63
CA ILE A 167 -13.02 3.92 35.44
C ILE A 167 -14.44 3.40 35.67
N PRO A 168 -14.84 3.09 36.93
CA PRO A 168 -16.19 2.68 37.19
C PRO A 168 -17.07 3.87 36.82
N ILE A 169 -17.90 3.71 35.79
CA ILE A 169 -19.00 4.65 35.57
C ILE A 169 -19.98 4.34 36.69
N THR A 170 -19.83 5.01 37.83
CA THR A 170 -20.76 4.90 38.96
C THR A 170 -22.09 5.53 38.54
N SER A 171 -22.90 4.80 37.80
CA SER A 171 -24.23 5.25 37.38
C SER A 171 -25.32 4.92 38.40
N SER A 172 -25.04 5.04 39.71
CA SER A 172 -25.98 4.62 40.75
C SER A 172 -26.24 5.62 41.87
N SER A 173 -25.82 6.90 41.79
CA SER A 173 -26.11 7.85 42.89
C SER A 173 -26.93 9.09 42.53
N LEU A 174 -27.44 9.23 41.30
CA LEU A 174 -28.28 10.39 40.91
C LEU A 174 -29.78 10.09 40.83
N ARG A 175 -30.24 8.85 41.07
CA ARG A 175 -31.67 8.52 41.09
C ARG A 175 -32.33 8.64 42.48
N ASP A 176 -31.56 8.59 43.57
CA ASP A 176 -32.14 8.58 44.92
C ASP A 176 -32.28 9.98 45.54
N GLN A 177 -31.66 11.02 44.97
CA GLN A 177 -31.82 12.41 45.43
C GLN A 177 -32.98 13.17 44.77
N ALA A 178 -33.65 12.59 43.76
CA ALA A 178 -34.77 13.22 43.07
C ALA A 178 -36.15 12.82 43.63
N ILE A 179 -36.19 11.95 44.65
CA ILE A 179 -37.44 11.45 45.27
C ILE A 179 -37.64 12.03 46.69
N SER A 180 -36.72 12.85 47.21
CA SER A 180 -36.82 13.40 48.58
C SER A 180 -36.99 14.92 48.68
N ASN A 181 -37.52 15.61 47.65
CA ASN A 181 -37.94 17.01 47.76
C ASN A 181 -39.33 17.21 47.16
#